data_AF-A0A2M9PEE4-F1
#
_entry.id   AF-A0A2M9PEE4-F1
#
_cell.length_a   1.000
_cell.length_b   1.000
_cell.length_c   1.000
_cell.angle_alpha   90.00
_cell.angle_beta   90.00
_cell.angle_gamma   90.00
#
_symmetry.space_group_name_H-M   'P 1'
#
loop_
_entity.id
_entity.type
_entity.pdbx_description
1 polymer ?
#
loop_
_entity_poly.entity_id
_entity_poly.type
_entity_poly.pdbx_seq_one_letter_code
_entity_poly.pdbx_strand_id
1 'polypeptide(L)'
;MLALGALLAALPTTLLAADPIAGGVKQPLNVIAIVIFLIFVAATLVITWWAAKRSKTASDFYTAGGGISGFQNGLAVAGDYMSAATLLGITSLVYMRGYDGFLYAIAFFMGWPALLFLMAERLRNLGRFTFADIVSYRLDPRTMRIMAATGGLIVVFFYLIVQMVGAGELIQLLFGLDYNVAVVVVGVLMTVYVAFGGMIATTWVQIIKASLLLAGGTFLAVLTLSQFGFSFERLATAAVAVHKEHDTIMGPSVLLKDPIQAISFALGACFGLLGLPHILMRFFTVPDAVEARKSVVYASGFIGYFFLLICVL
;
A
#
# COMPACT_ATOMS: atom_id res chain seq x y z
N MET A 1 30.44 13.99 -4.95
CA MET A 1 29.59 12.80 -5.17
C MET A 1 30.34 11.47 -5.18
N LEU A 2 31.68 11.42 -5.03
CA LEU A 2 32.45 10.15 -4.92
C LEU A 2 32.81 9.74 -3.48
N ALA A 3 32.58 10.60 -2.48
CA ALA A 3 32.99 10.32 -1.09
C ALA A 3 31.92 9.59 -0.24
N LEU A 4 30.64 9.59 -0.64
CA LEU A 4 29.57 8.89 0.10
C LEU A 4 29.50 7.38 -0.23
N GLY A 5 29.99 6.98 -1.41
CA GLY A 5 30.05 5.56 -1.81
C GLY A 5 31.17 4.78 -1.12
N ALA A 6 32.22 5.45 -0.65
CA ALA A 6 33.34 4.80 0.03
C ALA A 6 33.07 4.52 1.51
N LEU A 7 32.16 5.26 2.16
CA LEU A 7 31.83 5.06 3.57
C LEU A 7 30.89 3.86 3.82
N LEU A 8 30.14 3.43 2.79
CA LEU A 8 29.28 2.24 2.86
C LEU A 8 30.04 0.92 2.62
N ALA A 9 31.29 0.99 2.14
CA ALA A 9 32.14 -0.18 1.91
C ALA A 9 32.99 -0.60 3.13
N ALA A 10 32.93 0.15 4.24
CA ALA A 10 33.73 -0.09 5.44
C ALA A 10 32.91 -0.50 6.68
N LEU A 11 31.63 -0.82 6.52
CA LEU A 11 30.83 -1.39 7.61
C LEU A 11 31.15 -2.89 7.76
N PRO A 12 31.57 -3.35 8.94
CA PRO A 12 31.88 -4.76 9.17
C PRO A 12 30.64 -5.61 8.85
N THR A 13 30.84 -6.66 8.05
CA THR A 13 29.84 -7.62 7.54
C THR A 13 29.23 -8.53 8.62
N THR A 14 29.28 -8.11 9.88
CA THR A 14 28.67 -8.77 11.03
C THR A 14 27.59 -7.87 11.62
N LEU A 15 26.71 -7.36 10.79
CA LEU A 15 25.38 -6.96 11.24
C LEU A 15 24.58 -8.25 11.33
N LEU A 16 24.22 -8.63 12.56
CA LEU A 16 23.31 -9.73 12.84
C LEU A 16 22.15 -9.65 11.84
N ALA A 17 22.14 -10.57 10.88
CA ALA A 17 20.90 -10.93 10.22
C ALA A 17 20.02 -11.43 11.36
N ALA A 18 19.03 -10.62 11.75
CA ALA A 18 17.96 -11.12 12.60
C ALA A 18 17.47 -12.41 11.92
N ASP A 19 17.41 -13.50 12.69
CA ASP A 19 16.88 -14.75 12.17
C ASP A 19 15.56 -14.44 11.44
N PRO A 20 15.40 -14.88 10.18
CA PRO A 20 14.15 -14.67 9.47
C PRO A 20 13.03 -15.18 10.36
N ILE A 21 11.97 -14.39 10.53
CA ILE A 21 10.81 -14.76 11.33
C ILE A 21 10.35 -16.12 10.80
N ALA A 22 10.55 -17.15 11.62
CA ALA A 22 10.28 -18.53 11.24
C ALA A 22 8.79 -18.67 10.88
N GLY A 23 8.47 -19.11 9.67
CA GLY A 23 7.06 -19.26 9.30
C GLY A 23 6.67 -19.95 7.99
N GLY A 24 7.58 -20.20 7.04
CA GLY A 24 7.22 -20.84 5.78
C GLY A 24 7.59 -22.33 5.73
N VAL A 25 6.65 -23.24 5.99
CA VAL A 25 6.79 -24.64 5.55
C VAL A 25 6.96 -24.61 4.02
N LYS A 26 8.07 -25.14 3.48
CA LYS A 26 8.27 -25.24 2.03
C LYS A 26 7.15 -26.08 1.43
N GLN A 27 6.16 -25.41 0.83
CA GLN A 27 5.11 -26.08 0.09
C GLN A 27 5.68 -26.65 -1.21
N PRO A 28 5.14 -27.77 -1.73
CA PRO A 28 5.52 -28.28 -3.03
C PRO A 28 5.23 -27.23 -4.11
N LEU A 29 6.07 -27.17 -5.16
CA LEU A 29 5.97 -26.20 -6.25
C LEU A 29 4.56 -26.18 -6.86
N ASN A 30 3.82 -25.10 -6.62
CA ASN A 30 2.51 -24.91 -7.23
C ASN A 30 2.69 -24.31 -8.64
N VAL A 31 2.89 -25.19 -9.61
CA VAL A 31 3.14 -24.82 -11.02
C VAL A 31 2.04 -23.91 -11.58
N ILE A 32 0.78 -24.14 -11.19
CA ILE A 32 -0.35 -23.31 -11.65
C ILE A 32 -0.19 -21.87 -11.16
N ALA A 33 0.14 -21.69 -9.89
CA ALA A 33 0.26 -20.38 -9.28
C ALA A 33 1.51 -19.63 -9.80
N ILE A 34 2.60 -20.35 -10.09
CA ILE A 34 3.80 -19.83 -10.77
C ILE A 34 3.45 -19.34 -12.19
N VAL A 35 2.71 -20.12 -12.97
CA VAL A 35 2.31 -19.73 -14.33
C VAL A 35 1.42 -18.48 -14.31
N ILE A 36 0.45 -18.41 -13.39
CA ILE A 36 -0.40 -17.22 -13.23
C ILE A 36 0.44 -16.00 -12.86
N PHE A 37 1.41 -16.16 -11.95
CA PHE A 37 2.33 -15.08 -11.57
C PHE A 37 3.18 -14.60 -12.74
N LEU A 38 3.75 -15.52 -13.54
CA LEU A 38 4.55 -15.17 -14.70
C LEU A 38 3.72 -14.48 -15.79
N ILE A 39 2.47 -14.91 -16.02
CA ILE A 39 1.54 -14.24 -16.93
C ILE A 39 1.26 -12.81 -16.44
N PHE A 40 1.03 -12.64 -15.13
CA PHE A 40 0.81 -11.33 -14.54
C PHE A 40 2.02 -10.41 -14.70
N VAL A 41 3.22 -10.91 -14.40
CA VAL A 41 4.49 -10.17 -14.59
C VAL A 41 4.70 -9.81 -16.07
N ALA A 42 4.46 -10.74 -16.99
CA ALA A 42 4.57 -10.47 -18.42
C ALA A 42 3.57 -9.38 -18.87
N ALA A 43 2.32 -9.46 -18.41
CA ALA A 43 1.31 -8.45 -18.73
C ALA A 43 1.69 -7.06 -18.19
N THR A 44 2.20 -6.97 -16.97
CA THR A 44 2.65 -5.69 -16.40
C THR A 44 3.87 -5.13 -17.12
N LEU A 45 4.81 -5.98 -17.56
CA LEU A 45 5.95 -5.57 -18.39
C LEU A 45 5.53 -5.06 -19.77
N VAL A 46 4.56 -5.71 -20.43
CA VAL A 46 4.01 -5.26 -21.72
C VAL A 46 3.37 -3.88 -21.59
N ILE A 47 2.60 -3.65 -20.53
CA ILE A 47 1.98 -2.35 -20.23
C ILE A 47 3.06 -1.30 -19.97
N THR A 48 4.09 -1.66 -19.20
CA THR A 48 5.22 -0.79 -18.89
C THR A 48 5.95 -0.37 -20.16
N TRP A 49 6.24 -1.32 -21.06
CA TRP A 49 6.88 -1.04 -22.34
C TRP A 49 6.02 -0.16 -23.26
N TRP A 50 4.71 -0.42 -23.32
CA TRP A 50 3.76 0.40 -24.07
C TRP A 50 3.69 1.84 -23.54
N ALA A 51 3.68 2.00 -22.22
CA ALA A 51 3.65 3.31 -21.56
C ALA A 51 4.98 4.05 -21.72
N ALA A 52 6.12 3.37 -21.57
CA ALA A 52 7.45 3.94 -21.77
C ALA A 52 7.63 4.53 -23.18
N LYS A 53 7.04 3.91 -24.21
CA LYS A 53 7.04 4.46 -25.58
C LYS A 53 6.26 5.78 -25.73
N ARG A 54 5.34 6.08 -24.80
CA ARG A 54 4.51 7.29 -24.81
C ARG A 54 5.08 8.43 -23.96
N SER A 55 5.98 8.14 -23.01
CA SER A 55 6.61 9.15 -22.16
C SER A 55 7.84 9.76 -22.84
N LYS A 56 7.72 10.98 -23.37
CA LYS A 56 8.83 11.69 -24.04
C LYS A 56 9.36 12.90 -23.27
N THR A 57 8.55 13.45 -22.35
CA THR A 57 8.91 14.64 -21.57
C THR A 57 8.97 14.33 -20.07
N ALA A 58 9.62 15.20 -19.29
CA ALA A 58 9.67 15.09 -17.83
C ALA A 58 8.28 15.15 -17.19
N SER A 59 7.35 15.95 -17.74
CA SER A 59 5.95 15.98 -17.30
C SER A 59 5.22 14.67 -17.62
N ASP A 60 5.52 14.02 -18.74
CA ASP A 60 4.92 12.71 -19.04
C ASP A 60 5.44 11.63 -18.09
N PHE A 61 6.72 11.73 -17.70
CA PHE A 61 7.36 10.77 -16.81
C PHE A 61 6.89 10.94 -15.36
N TYR A 62 6.78 12.18 -14.85
CA TYR A 62 6.48 12.45 -13.44
C TYR A 62 5.02 12.80 -13.14
N THR A 63 4.19 13.21 -14.11
CA THR A 63 2.78 13.57 -13.87
C THR A 63 1.83 13.02 -14.92
N ALA A 64 2.31 12.14 -15.82
CA ALA A 64 1.52 11.63 -16.94
C ALA A 64 0.91 12.74 -17.82
N GLY A 65 1.52 13.93 -17.83
CA GLY A 65 1.00 15.10 -18.56
C GLY A 65 -0.34 15.64 -18.04
N GLY A 66 -0.82 15.21 -16.87
CA GLY A 66 -2.13 15.64 -16.35
C GLY A 66 -3.34 14.99 -17.04
N GLY A 67 -3.13 13.94 -17.86
CA GLY A 67 -4.16 13.34 -18.71
C GLY A 67 -4.97 12.21 -18.06
N ILE A 68 -4.81 11.95 -16.76
CA ILE A 68 -5.48 10.83 -16.08
C ILE A 68 -6.85 11.31 -15.56
N SER A 69 -7.91 10.56 -15.85
CA SER A 69 -9.25 10.89 -15.33
C SER A 69 -9.35 10.66 -13.81
N GLY A 70 -10.28 11.35 -13.15
CA GLY A 70 -10.48 11.19 -11.70
C GLY A 70 -10.79 9.76 -11.29
N PHE A 71 -11.55 9.01 -12.10
CA PHE A 71 -11.85 7.60 -11.84
C PHE A 71 -10.58 6.72 -11.93
N GLN A 72 -9.81 6.85 -13.01
CA GLN A 72 -8.56 6.10 -13.19
C GLN A 72 -7.57 6.40 -12.06
N ASN A 73 -7.42 7.68 -11.69
CA ASN A 73 -6.56 8.06 -10.59
C ASN A 73 -7.09 7.51 -9.27
N GLY A 74 -8.40 7.54 -9.02
CA GLY A 74 -9.01 6.99 -7.80
C GLY A 74 -8.74 5.50 -7.64
N LEU A 75 -8.91 4.72 -8.71
CA LEU A 75 -8.65 3.28 -8.71
C LEU A 75 -7.15 2.98 -8.58
N ALA A 76 -6.31 3.75 -9.26
CA ALA A 76 -4.87 3.64 -9.09
C ALA A 76 -4.50 3.89 -7.62
N VAL A 77 -4.97 5.01 -7.04
CA VAL A 77 -4.68 5.44 -5.67
C VAL A 77 -5.12 4.37 -4.67
N ALA A 78 -6.28 3.75 -4.90
CA ALA A 78 -6.70 2.59 -4.12
C ALA A 78 -5.69 1.43 -4.26
N GLY A 79 -5.17 1.15 -5.46
CA GLY A 79 -4.12 0.15 -5.69
C GLY A 79 -2.79 0.42 -4.99
N ASP A 80 -2.41 1.70 -4.84
CA ASP A 80 -1.24 2.09 -4.05
C ASP A 80 -1.46 1.86 -2.57
N TYR A 81 -2.68 2.12 -2.09
CA TYR A 81 -3.07 1.91 -0.69
C TYR A 81 -3.20 0.41 -0.32
N MET A 82 -3.74 -0.39 -1.24
CA MET A 82 -3.92 -1.82 -1.08
C MET A 82 -2.60 -2.56 -1.34
N SER A 83 -1.92 -3.02 -0.29
CA SER A 83 -0.67 -3.79 -0.38
C SER A 83 -0.84 -5.19 0.18
N ALA A 84 0.13 -6.08 -0.10
CA ALA A 84 0.20 -7.40 0.52
C ALA A 84 0.21 -7.29 2.05
N ALA A 85 0.91 -6.28 2.58
CA ALA A 85 0.93 -5.99 4.01
C ALA A 85 -0.45 -5.56 4.53
N THR A 86 -1.23 -4.80 3.74
CA THR A 86 -2.58 -4.39 4.14
C THR A 86 -3.54 -5.57 4.14
N LEU A 87 -3.48 -6.44 3.13
CA LEU A 87 -4.32 -7.64 3.07
C LEU A 87 -3.94 -8.62 4.18
N LEU A 88 -2.73 -9.18 4.13
CA LEU A 88 -2.30 -10.23 5.07
C LEU A 88 -2.10 -9.72 6.49
N GLY A 89 -1.61 -8.49 6.65
CA GLY A 89 -1.33 -7.91 7.96
C GLY A 89 -2.61 -7.58 8.72
N ILE A 90 -3.58 -6.92 8.07
CA ILE A 90 -4.83 -6.57 8.74
C ILE A 90 -5.72 -7.80 8.91
N THR A 91 -5.82 -8.71 7.94
CA THR A 91 -6.56 -9.97 8.14
C THR A 91 -5.95 -10.79 9.28
N SER A 92 -4.62 -10.89 9.37
CA SER A 92 -3.95 -11.56 10.49
C SER A 92 -4.22 -10.86 11.82
N LEU A 93 -4.27 -9.53 11.84
CA LEU A 93 -4.58 -8.76 13.06
C LEU A 93 -6.04 -9.00 13.50
N VAL A 94 -6.98 -9.00 12.56
CA VAL A 94 -8.41 -9.31 12.81
C VAL A 94 -8.56 -10.76 13.29
N TYR A 95 -7.84 -11.70 12.69
CA TYR A 95 -7.83 -13.10 13.12
C TYR A 95 -7.30 -13.27 14.55
N MET A 96 -6.28 -12.50 14.96
CA MET A 96 -5.63 -12.65 16.26
C MET A 96 -6.26 -11.81 17.39
N ARG A 97 -6.87 -10.66 17.07
CA ARG A 97 -7.41 -9.69 18.04
C ARG A 97 -8.91 -9.43 17.87
N GLY A 98 -9.57 -10.08 16.93
CA GLY A 98 -11.00 -9.91 16.66
C GLY A 98 -11.39 -8.46 16.40
N TYR A 99 -12.34 -7.96 17.19
CA TYR A 99 -12.93 -6.62 17.06
C TYR A 99 -11.90 -5.49 17.18
N ASP A 100 -10.87 -5.67 18.00
CA ASP A 100 -9.77 -4.70 18.13
C ASP A 100 -8.97 -4.57 16.83
N GLY A 101 -8.78 -5.68 16.10
CA GLY A 101 -8.14 -5.67 14.79
C GLY A 101 -8.98 -4.94 13.74
N PHE A 102 -10.30 -5.07 13.82
CA PHE A 102 -11.22 -4.37 12.93
C PHE A 102 -11.26 -2.87 13.20
N LEU A 103 -11.29 -2.45 14.47
CA LEU A 103 -11.18 -1.02 14.83
C LEU A 103 -9.87 -0.40 14.38
N TYR A 104 -8.77 -1.15 14.49
CA TYR A 104 -7.48 -0.74 13.94
C TYR A 104 -7.58 -0.48 12.43
N ALA A 105 -8.20 -1.40 11.67
CA ALA A 105 -8.43 -1.23 10.24
C ALA A 105 -9.25 0.03 9.90
N ILE A 106 -10.33 0.28 10.65
CA ILE A 106 -11.18 1.47 10.47
C ILE A 106 -10.40 2.75 10.73
N ALA A 107 -9.55 2.79 11.75
CA ALA A 107 -8.78 3.99 12.05
C ALA A 107 -7.81 4.36 10.90
N PHE A 108 -7.18 3.36 10.29
CA PHE A 108 -6.37 3.55 9.07
C PHE A 108 -7.19 4.06 7.88
N PHE A 109 -8.45 3.65 7.78
CA PHE A 109 -9.36 4.15 6.76
C PHE A 109 -9.86 5.58 7.05
N MET A 110 -10.26 5.89 8.28
CA MET A 110 -10.90 7.17 8.63
C MET A 110 -10.01 8.39 8.41
N GLY A 111 -8.69 8.26 8.61
CA GLY A 111 -7.74 9.35 8.36
C GLY A 111 -7.62 9.73 6.88
N TRP A 112 -7.98 8.82 5.98
CA TRP A 112 -7.74 8.96 4.56
C TRP A 112 -8.69 9.96 3.85
N PRO A 113 -10.04 9.81 3.89
CA PRO A 113 -10.94 10.72 3.19
C PRO A 113 -10.90 12.14 3.75
N ALA A 114 -10.86 12.27 5.08
CA ALA A 114 -10.92 13.57 5.76
C ALA A 114 -9.77 14.48 5.32
N LEU A 115 -8.58 13.92 5.19
CA LEU A 115 -7.38 14.71 4.95
C LEU A 115 -7.03 14.86 3.48
N LEU A 116 -7.30 13.85 2.67
CA LEU A 116 -7.25 14.03 1.22
C LEU A 116 -8.28 15.06 0.77
N PHE A 117 -9.47 15.12 1.36
CA PHE A 117 -10.43 16.17 1.02
C PHE A 117 -9.93 17.58 1.39
N LEU A 118 -9.34 17.74 2.59
CA LEU A 118 -8.80 19.03 3.04
C LEU A 118 -7.58 19.50 2.24
N MET A 119 -6.77 18.57 1.72
CA MET A 119 -5.46 18.89 1.14
C MET A 119 -5.41 18.74 -0.39
N ALA A 120 -6.17 17.84 -1.02
CA ALA A 120 -6.08 17.54 -2.45
C ALA A 120 -6.33 18.76 -3.35
N GLU A 121 -7.35 19.57 -3.05
CA GLU A 121 -7.67 20.77 -3.84
C GLU A 121 -6.57 21.83 -3.74
N ARG A 122 -6.04 22.05 -2.52
CA ARG A 122 -4.94 23.00 -2.30
C ARG A 122 -3.67 22.53 -3.00
N LEU A 123 -3.34 21.24 -2.91
CA LEU A 123 -2.16 20.66 -3.54
C LEU A 123 -2.24 20.75 -5.07
N ARG A 124 -3.38 20.37 -5.69
CA ARG A 124 -3.54 20.41 -7.15
C ARG A 124 -3.34 21.81 -7.73
N ASN A 125 -3.85 22.83 -7.03
CA ASN A 125 -3.82 24.22 -7.48
C ASN A 125 -2.43 24.89 -7.34
N LEU A 126 -1.47 24.25 -6.67
CA LEU A 126 -0.13 24.81 -6.46
C LEU A 126 0.87 24.50 -7.59
N GLY A 127 0.54 23.60 -8.53
CA GLY A 127 1.28 23.42 -9.80
C GLY A 127 2.76 22.99 -9.68
N ARG A 128 3.19 22.44 -8.54
CA ARG A 128 4.56 21.96 -8.30
C ARG A 128 4.60 20.44 -8.11
N PHE A 129 5.74 19.82 -8.40
CA PHE A 129 5.85 18.36 -8.49
C PHE A 129 6.03 17.65 -7.14
N THR A 130 6.42 18.37 -6.07
CA THR A 130 6.71 17.76 -4.76
C THR A 130 6.03 18.51 -3.60
N PHE A 131 5.70 17.79 -2.51
CA PHE A 131 5.22 18.40 -1.27
C PHE A 131 6.25 19.37 -0.65
N ALA A 132 7.55 19.09 -0.85
CA ALA A 132 8.63 19.97 -0.46
C ALA A 132 8.52 21.36 -1.10
N ASP A 133 8.14 21.42 -2.39
CA ASP A 133 7.96 22.68 -3.11
C ASP A 133 6.80 23.50 -2.55
N ILE A 134 5.77 22.84 -2.01
CA ILE A 134 4.58 23.48 -1.44
C ILE A 134 4.91 24.14 -0.10
N VAL A 135 5.64 23.45 0.78
CA VAL A 135 6.05 23.99 2.07
C VAL A 135 7.09 25.11 1.90
N SER A 136 7.97 24.98 0.89
CA SER A 136 8.91 26.05 0.51
C SER A 136 8.27 27.30 -0.09
N TYR A 137 6.97 27.29 -0.40
CA TYR A 137 6.28 28.48 -0.90
C TYR A 137 6.06 29.52 0.21
N ARG A 138 5.96 29.08 1.47
CA ARG A 138 5.73 29.97 2.63
C ARG A 138 6.95 30.11 3.56
N LEU A 139 7.99 29.33 3.34
CA LEU A 139 9.17 29.20 4.20
C LEU A 139 10.44 29.15 3.36
N ASP A 140 11.61 29.23 3.99
CA ASP A 140 12.90 29.20 3.30
C ASP A 140 13.04 27.96 2.38
N PRO A 141 13.25 28.15 1.07
CA PRO A 141 13.21 27.04 0.13
C PRO A 141 14.29 25.99 0.32
N ARG A 142 15.49 26.40 0.75
CA ARG A 142 16.63 25.49 0.93
C ARG A 142 16.42 24.57 2.13
N THR A 143 16.05 25.13 3.27
CA THR A 143 15.84 24.39 4.52
C THR A 143 14.66 23.44 4.39
N MET A 144 13.54 23.90 3.83
CA MET A 144 12.35 23.05 3.67
C MET A 144 12.55 21.92 2.67
N ARG A 145 13.27 22.14 1.58
CA ARG A 145 13.60 21.06 0.64
C ARG A 145 14.46 19.98 1.28
N ILE A 146 15.46 20.36 2.08
CA ILE A 146 16.32 19.39 2.78
C ILE A 146 15.51 18.63 3.83
N MET A 147 14.69 19.31 4.64
CA MET A 147 13.87 18.65 5.66
C MET A 147 12.83 17.71 5.04
N ALA A 148 12.13 18.15 3.99
CA ALA A 148 11.13 17.33 3.31
C ALA A 148 11.75 16.15 2.55
N ALA A 149 12.91 16.34 1.90
CA ALA A 149 13.62 15.25 1.23
C ALA A 149 14.13 14.21 2.24
N THR A 150 14.73 14.65 3.34
CA THR A 150 15.27 13.75 4.37
C THR A 150 14.13 13.00 5.07
N GLY A 151 13.10 13.72 5.52
CA GLY A 151 11.92 13.12 6.15
C GLY A 151 11.19 12.16 5.21
N GLY A 152 11.00 12.54 3.95
CA GLY A 152 10.39 11.68 2.94
C GLY A 152 11.20 10.41 2.69
N LEU A 153 12.53 10.51 2.61
CA LEU A 153 13.41 9.35 2.40
C LEU A 153 13.37 8.39 3.60
N ILE A 154 13.35 8.91 4.83
CA ILE A 154 13.23 8.10 6.05
C ILE A 154 11.89 7.34 6.06
N VAL A 155 10.79 8.03 5.79
CA VAL A 155 9.45 7.42 5.75
C VAL A 155 9.39 6.35 4.67
N VAL A 156 9.88 6.65 3.46
CA VAL A 156 9.91 5.68 2.35
C VAL A 156 10.78 4.47 2.69
N PHE A 157 11.92 4.66 3.35
CA PHE A 157 12.79 3.55 3.76
C PHE A 157 12.08 2.56 4.69
N PHE A 158 11.46 3.04 5.77
CA PHE A 158 10.69 2.17 6.67
C PHE A 158 9.48 1.54 6.00
N TYR A 159 8.81 2.29 5.11
CA TYR A 159 7.68 1.79 4.37
C TYR A 159 8.08 0.65 3.41
N LEU A 160 9.23 0.77 2.73
CA LEU A 160 9.75 -0.26 1.84
C LEU A 160 10.13 -1.54 2.59
N ILE A 161 10.62 -1.47 3.82
CA ILE A 161 10.96 -2.67 4.62
C ILE A 161 9.71 -3.56 4.77
N VAL A 162 8.60 -3.00 5.24
CA VAL A 162 7.36 -3.77 5.47
C VAL A 162 6.83 -4.37 4.16
N GLN A 163 6.94 -3.63 3.05
CA GLN A 163 6.53 -4.14 1.74
C GLN A 163 7.41 -5.27 1.22
N MET A 164 8.73 -5.17 1.42
CA MET A 164 9.67 -6.21 0.98
C MET A 164 9.49 -7.49 1.78
N VAL A 165 9.21 -7.40 3.09
CA VAL A 165 8.85 -8.56 3.91
C VAL A 165 7.60 -9.25 3.37
N GLY A 166 6.53 -8.48 3.13
CA GLY A 166 5.29 -9.03 2.58
C GLY A 166 5.46 -9.67 1.20
N ALA A 167 6.27 -9.07 0.33
CA ALA A 167 6.55 -9.63 -0.99
C ALA A 167 7.45 -10.88 -0.94
N GLY A 168 8.47 -10.87 -0.08
CA GLY A 168 9.39 -11.99 0.13
C GLY A 168 8.68 -13.25 0.62
N GLU A 169 7.83 -13.10 1.65
CA GLU A 169 7.00 -14.19 2.19
C GLU A 169 6.08 -14.80 1.12
N LEU A 170 5.42 -13.96 0.32
CA LEU A 170 4.55 -14.44 -0.76
C LEU A 170 5.30 -15.25 -1.81
N ILE A 171 6.50 -14.80 -2.22
CA ILE A 171 7.32 -15.52 -3.21
C ILE A 171 7.93 -16.79 -2.64
N GLN A 172 8.36 -16.77 -1.38
CA GLN A 172 8.84 -17.95 -0.68
C GLN A 172 7.75 -19.03 -0.64
N LEU A 173 6.51 -18.66 -0.32
CA LEU A 173 5.38 -19.60 -0.31
C LEU A 173 5.03 -20.09 -1.72
N LEU A 174 5.08 -19.22 -2.72
CA LEU A 174 4.64 -19.55 -4.08
C LEU A 174 5.65 -20.41 -4.86
N PHE A 175 6.95 -20.09 -4.74
CA PHE A 175 8.03 -20.71 -5.50
C PHE A 175 8.89 -21.66 -4.66
N GLY A 176 8.70 -21.73 -3.35
CA GLY A 176 9.54 -22.54 -2.45
C GLY A 176 11.00 -22.07 -2.37
N LEU A 177 11.29 -20.84 -2.84
CA LEU A 177 12.62 -20.24 -2.85
C LEU A 177 13.04 -19.78 -1.45
N ASP A 178 14.34 -19.62 -1.24
CA ASP A 178 14.84 -18.98 -0.02
C ASP A 178 14.34 -17.54 0.08
N TYR A 179 13.97 -17.10 1.29
CA TYR A 179 13.46 -15.76 1.56
C TYR A 179 14.38 -14.66 1.04
N ASN A 180 15.70 -14.78 1.25
CA ASN A 180 16.64 -13.74 0.84
C ASN A 180 16.72 -13.62 -0.68
N VAL A 181 16.70 -14.78 -1.37
CA VAL A 181 16.69 -14.82 -2.85
C VAL A 181 15.38 -14.24 -3.37
N ALA A 182 14.25 -14.57 -2.76
CA ALA A 182 12.94 -14.04 -3.11
C ALA A 182 12.89 -12.52 -3.02
N VAL A 183 13.36 -11.93 -1.91
CA VAL A 183 13.40 -10.48 -1.71
C VAL A 183 14.28 -9.79 -2.75
N VAL A 184 15.48 -10.33 -3.03
CA VAL A 184 16.40 -9.75 -4.04
C VAL A 184 15.79 -9.79 -5.43
N VAL A 185 15.21 -10.92 -5.84
CA VAL A 185 14.60 -11.08 -7.16
C VAL A 185 13.43 -10.11 -7.34
N VAL A 186 12.53 -10.03 -6.36
CA VAL A 186 11.41 -9.08 -6.40
C VAL A 186 11.92 -7.64 -6.41
N GLY A 187 12.87 -7.30 -5.55
CA GLY A 187 13.42 -5.94 -5.48
C GLY A 187 14.04 -5.50 -6.81
N VAL A 188 14.83 -6.36 -7.46
CA VAL A 188 15.42 -6.08 -8.78
C VAL A 188 14.34 -5.93 -9.84
N LEU A 189 13.39 -6.88 -9.89
CA LEU A 189 12.28 -6.83 -10.84
C LEU A 189 11.45 -5.55 -10.66
N MET A 190 11.15 -5.19 -9.42
CA MET A 190 10.40 -3.98 -9.08
C MET A 190 11.16 -2.71 -9.45
N THR A 191 12.48 -2.69 -9.27
CA THR A 191 13.33 -1.56 -9.65
C THR A 191 13.34 -1.36 -11.16
N VAL A 192 13.46 -2.45 -11.94
CA VAL A 192 13.52 -2.39 -13.40
C VAL A 192 12.24 -1.81 -13.98
N TYR A 193 11.05 -2.30 -13.62
CA TYR A 193 9.83 -1.80 -14.25
C TYR A 193 9.52 -0.35 -13.87
N VAL A 194 9.80 0.07 -12.62
CA VAL A 194 9.60 1.47 -12.20
C VAL A 194 10.58 2.41 -12.89
N ALA A 195 11.84 2.00 -13.01
CA ALA A 195 12.87 2.82 -13.66
C ALA A 195 12.52 3.19 -15.11
N PHE A 196 11.90 2.26 -15.85
CA PHE A 196 11.55 2.46 -17.26
C PHE A 196 10.10 2.90 -17.49
N GLY A 197 9.19 2.69 -16.53
CA GLY A 197 7.74 2.87 -16.74
C GLY A 197 7.20 4.28 -16.57
N GLY A 198 7.78 5.08 -15.67
CA GLY A 198 7.24 6.39 -15.31
C GLY A 198 5.80 6.35 -14.76
N MET A 199 5.16 7.51 -14.67
CA MET A 199 3.86 7.64 -14.00
C MET A 199 2.71 6.97 -14.75
N ILE A 200 2.70 6.99 -16.08
CA ILE A 200 1.64 6.32 -16.87
C ILE A 200 1.67 4.80 -16.63
N ALA A 201 2.84 4.16 -16.71
CA ALA A 201 2.95 2.72 -16.49
C ALA A 201 2.49 2.36 -15.07
N THR A 202 2.99 3.09 -14.07
CA THR A 202 2.64 2.84 -12.67
C THR A 202 1.14 3.01 -12.42
N THR A 203 0.48 4.02 -13.00
CA THR A 203 -0.98 4.17 -12.88
C THR A 203 -1.72 2.95 -13.44
N TRP A 204 -1.38 2.48 -14.64
CA TRP A 204 -2.05 1.33 -15.24
C TRP A 204 -1.81 0.02 -14.48
N VAL A 205 -0.58 -0.23 -14.04
CA VAL A 205 -0.26 -1.39 -13.19
C VAL A 205 -1.06 -1.35 -11.90
N GLN A 206 -1.22 -0.18 -11.29
CA GLN A 206 -1.92 -0.03 -10.02
C GLN A 206 -3.44 -0.11 -10.17
N ILE A 207 -3.99 0.33 -11.31
CA ILE A 207 -5.39 0.08 -11.68
C ILE A 207 -5.66 -1.42 -11.78
N ILE A 208 -4.82 -2.15 -12.51
CA ILE A 208 -4.97 -3.60 -12.68
C ILE A 208 -4.86 -4.31 -11.34
N LYS A 209 -3.85 -3.95 -10.54
CA LYS A 209 -3.66 -4.47 -9.18
C LYS A 209 -4.90 -4.22 -8.32
N ALA A 210 -5.43 -3.00 -8.32
CA ALA A 210 -6.62 -2.66 -7.56
C ALA A 210 -7.83 -3.49 -8.00
N SER A 211 -8.09 -3.58 -9.31
CA SER A 211 -9.19 -4.40 -9.84
C SER A 211 -9.04 -5.87 -9.48
N LEU A 212 -7.82 -6.41 -9.55
CA LEU A 212 -7.53 -7.81 -9.23
C LEU A 212 -7.76 -8.09 -7.73
N LEU A 213 -7.27 -7.21 -6.84
CA LEU A 213 -7.43 -7.36 -5.39
C LEU A 213 -8.89 -7.22 -4.98
N LEU A 214 -9.62 -6.26 -5.54
CA LEU A 214 -11.04 -6.09 -5.25
C LEU A 214 -11.84 -7.29 -5.76
N ALA A 215 -11.69 -7.69 -7.01
CA ALA A 215 -12.43 -8.83 -7.56
C ALA A 215 -12.07 -10.15 -6.86
N GLY A 216 -10.78 -10.40 -6.62
CA GLY A 216 -10.30 -11.57 -5.91
C GLY A 216 -10.76 -11.59 -4.45
N GLY A 217 -10.70 -10.46 -3.75
CA GLY A 217 -11.20 -10.31 -2.39
C GLY A 217 -12.72 -10.52 -2.30
N THR A 218 -13.49 -9.96 -3.25
CA THR A 218 -14.94 -10.20 -3.34
C THR A 218 -15.24 -11.67 -3.57
N PHE A 219 -14.52 -12.32 -4.49
CA PHE A 219 -14.70 -13.73 -4.78
C PHE A 219 -14.43 -14.59 -3.54
N LEU A 220 -13.32 -14.35 -2.84
CA LEU A 220 -13.00 -15.05 -1.60
C LEU A 220 -14.04 -14.78 -0.50
N ALA A 221 -14.49 -13.53 -0.34
CA ALA A 221 -15.51 -13.18 0.66
C ALA A 221 -16.85 -13.88 0.39
N VAL A 222 -17.26 -13.98 -0.89
CA VAL A 222 -18.45 -14.74 -1.29
C VAL A 222 -18.28 -16.23 -0.99
N LEU A 223 -17.12 -16.81 -1.28
CA LEU A 223 -16.85 -18.22 -0.94
C LEU A 223 -16.89 -18.45 0.57
N THR A 224 -16.28 -17.59 1.37
CA THR A 224 -16.33 -17.65 2.84
C THR A 224 -17.78 -17.58 3.32
N LEU A 225 -18.54 -16.58 2.88
CA LEU A 225 -19.96 -16.44 3.26
C LEU A 225 -20.81 -17.63 2.82
N SER A 226 -20.51 -18.23 1.66
CA SER A 226 -21.25 -19.41 1.18
C SER A 226 -21.11 -20.60 2.12
N GLN A 227 -19.95 -20.78 2.80
CA GLN A 227 -19.77 -21.84 3.79
C GLN A 227 -20.63 -21.64 5.04
N PHE A 228 -20.97 -20.38 5.38
CA PHE A 228 -21.82 -20.04 6.53
C PHE A 228 -23.28 -19.78 6.13
N GLY A 229 -23.68 -20.07 4.89
CA GLY A 229 -25.03 -19.85 4.39
C GLY A 229 -25.43 -18.37 4.31
N PHE A 230 -24.47 -17.49 4.00
CA PHE A 230 -24.63 -16.03 3.92
C PHE A 230 -25.10 -15.34 5.22
N SER A 231 -24.94 -16.00 6.37
CA SER A 231 -25.24 -15.41 7.67
C SER A 231 -23.96 -14.88 8.33
N PHE A 232 -23.89 -13.56 8.50
CA PHE A 232 -22.82 -12.91 9.28
C PHE A 232 -22.81 -13.35 10.74
N GLU A 233 -23.99 -13.66 11.30
CA GLU A 233 -24.12 -14.16 12.66
C GLU A 233 -23.42 -15.52 12.80
N ARG A 234 -23.70 -16.47 11.91
CA ARG A 234 -23.06 -17.80 11.94
C ARG A 234 -21.55 -17.71 11.75
N LEU A 235 -21.10 -16.81 10.88
CA LEU A 235 -19.67 -16.54 10.69
C LEU A 235 -19.05 -16.01 11.99
N ALA A 236 -19.68 -15.02 12.63
CA ALA A 236 -19.21 -14.46 13.89
C ALA A 236 -19.21 -15.49 15.04
N THR A 237 -20.29 -16.26 15.20
CA THR A 237 -20.38 -17.29 16.24
C THR A 237 -19.34 -18.40 16.03
N ALA A 238 -19.13 -18.83 14.78
CA ALA A 238 -18.09 -19.81 14.46
C ALA A 238 -16.68 -19.26 14.73
N ALA A 239 -16.42 -17.99 14.38
CA ALA A 239 -15.15 -17.34 14.69
C ALA A 239 -14.88 -17.26 16.20
N VAL A 240 -15.89 -16.88 16.98
CA VAL A 240 -15.85 -16.85 18.46
C VAL A 240 -15.57 -18.24 19.03
N ALA A 241 -16.23 -19.29 18.52
CA ALA A 241 -16.07 -20.65 19.02
C ALA A 241 -14.67 -21.25 18.77
N VAL A 242 -13.98 -20.83 17.71
CA VAL A 242 -12.64 -21.32 17.35
C VAL A 242 -11.53 -20.49 18.03
N HIS A 243 -11.79 -19.22 18.32
CA HIS A 243 -10.77 -18.33 18.86
C HIS A 243 -10.47 -18.63 20.34
N LYS A 244 -9.17 -18.59 20.71
CA LYS A 244 -8.71 -18.89 22.08
C LYS A 244 -9.39 -18.03 23.15
N GLU A 245 -9.73 -16.80 22.79
CA GLU A 245 -10.32 -15.77 23.65
C GLU A 245 -11.86 -15.76 23.66
N HIS A 246 -12.53 -16.62 22.88
CA HIS A 246 -14.00 -16.75 22.86
C HIS A 246 -14.72 -15.38 22.79
N ASP A 247 -15.63 -15.09 23.73
CA ASP A 247 -16.47 -13.88 23.71
C ASP A 247 -15.68 -12.57 23.88
N THR A 248 -14.45 -12.60 24.42
CA THR A 248 -13.68 -11.37 24.63
C THR A 248 -13.18 -10.77 23.33
N ILE A 249 -13.20 -11.52 22.21
CA ILE A 249 -12.82 -10.98 20.89
C ILE A 249 -13.85 -9.99 20.33
N MET A 250 -15.11 -10.09 20.77
CA MET A 250 -16.19 -9.16 20.41
C MET A 250 -16.46 -8.15 21.55
N GLY A 251 -15.67 -8.23 22.62
CA GLY A 251 -15.81 -7.39 23.80
C GLY A 251 -15.30 -5.96 23.61
N PRO A 252 -15.43 -5.12 24.66
CA PRO A 252 -15.00 -3.73 24.61
C PRO A 252 -13.52 -3.62 24.30
N SER A 253 -13.22 -2.83 23.27
CA SER A 253 -11.89 -2.65 22.70
C SER A 253 -10.83 -2.32 23.76
N VAL A 254 -9.76 -3.12 23.84
CA VAL A 254 -8.61 -2.82 24.71
C VAL A 254 -7.90 -1.56 24.21
N LEU A 255 -7.88 -1.35 22.90
CA LEU A 255 -7.35 -0.14 22.23
C LEU A 255 -8.06 1.15 22.68
N LEU A 256 -9.33 1.08 23.09
CA LEU A 256 -10.12 2.24 23.54
C LEU A 256 -10.18 2.38 25.07
N LYS A 257 -9.55 1.50 25.85
CA LYS A 257 -9.56 1.58 27.32
C LYS A 257 -8.88 2.85 27.83
N ASP A 258 -7.80 3.28 27.18
CA ASP A 258 -7.11 4.52 27.50
C ASP A 258 -7.40 5.59 26.43
N PRO A 259 -8.10 6.68 26.78
CA PRO A 259 -8.46 7.72 25.81
C PRO A 259 -7.23 8.40 25.19
N ILE A 260 -6.12 8.49 25.93
CA ILE A 260 -4.86 9.06 25.44
C ILE A 260 -4.25 8.15 24.36
N GLN A 261 -4.27 6.83 24.57
CA GLN A 261 -3.74 5.88 23.59
C GLN A 261 -4.60 5.90 22.32
N ALA A 262 -5.92 5.93 22.46
CA ALA A 262 -6.85 6.02 21.33
C ALA A 262 -6.64 7.30 20.51
N ILE A 263 -6.49 8.46 21.17
CA ILE A 263 -6.21 9.73 20.49
C ILE A 263 -4.83 9.71 19.83
N SER A 264 -3.79 9.23 20.53
CA SER A 264 -2.44 9.12 19.98
C SER A 264 -2.40 8.21 18.74
N PHE A 265 -3.09 7.07 18.81
CA PHE A 265 -3.23 6.15 17.70
C PHE A 265 -3.99 6.78 16.51
N ALA A 266 -5.14 7.41 16.77
CA ALA A 266 -5.92 8.08 15.74
C ALA A 266 -5.14 9.22 15.07
N LEU A 267 -4.41 10.02 15.86
CA LEU A 267 -3.54 11.07 15.33
C LEU A 267 -2.39 10.48 14.52
N GLY A 268 -1.73 9.44 15.01
CA GLY A 268 -0.63 8.76 14.31
C GLY A 268 -1.08 8.15 12.98
N ALA A 269 -2.22 7.45 12.96
CA ALA A 269 -2.80 6.86 11.76
C ALA A 269 -3.23 7.94 10.76
N CYS A 270 -3.91 8.99 11.23
CA CYS A 270 -4.33 10.11 10.40
C CYS A 270 -3.13 10.84 9.81
N PHE A 271 -2.17 11.30 10.63
CA PHE A 271 -1.01 12.10 10.18
C PHE A 271 0.03 11.28 9.40
N GLY A 272 0.21 10.00 9.75
CA GLY A 272 1.12 9.10 9.05
C GLY A 272 0.77 8.92 7.57
N LEU A 273 -0.52 8.78 7.26
CA LEU A 273 -1.00 8.64 5.88
C LEU A 273 -0.78 9.89 5.01
N LEU A 274 -0.71 11.07 5.62
CA LEU A 274 -0.62 12.37 4.91
C LEU A 274 0.78 12.66 4.43
N GLY A 275 1.76 12.17 5.20
CA GLY A 275 3.17 12.36 4.93
C GLY A 275 3.68 11.49 3.79
N LEU A 276 2.87 10.56 3.27
CA LEU A 276 3.27 9.61 2.24
C LEU A 276 3.42 10.31 0.88
N PRO A 277 4.67 10.58 0.42
CA PRO A 277 4.88 11.45 -0.74
C PRO A 277 4.33 10.86 -2.03
N HIS A 278 4.31 9.52 -2.13
CA HIS A 278 3.83 8.80 -3.32
C HIS A 278 2.34 8.99 -3.58
N ILE A 279 1.52 9.15 -2.53
CA ILE A 279 0.09 9.44 -2.65
C ILE A 279 -0.14 10.89 -3.06
N LEU A 280 0.61 11.81 -2.46
CA LEU A 280 0.51 13.25 -2.77
C LEU A 280 0.87 13.53 -4.23
N MET A 281 1.89 12.86 -4.76
CA MET A 281 2.31 13.00 -6.16
C MET A 281 1.19 12.65 -7.16
N ARG A 282 0.26 11.77 -6.78
CA ARG A 282 -0.83 11.38 -7.68
C ARG A 282 -1.89 12.43 -7.89
N PHE A 283 -2.05 13.39 -6.99
CA PHE A 283 -2.95 14.51 -7.24
C PHE A 283 -2.48 15.41 -8.38
N PHE A 284 -1.21 15.36 -8.77
CA PHE A 284 -0.71 16.11 -9.92
C PHE A 284 -0.98 15.44 -11.27
N THR A 285 -1.54 14.22 -11.29
CA THR A 285 -1.83 13.48 -12.54
C THR A 285 -3.16 13.78 -13.20
N VAL A 286 -4.08 14.35 -12.42
CA VAL A 286 -5.44 14.70 -12.85
C VAL A 286 -5.44 16.12 -13.44
N PRO A 287 -6.29 16.48 -14.40
CA PRO A 287 -6.22 17.77 -15.07
C PRO A 287 -6.67 18.95 -14.19
N ASP A 288 -7.68 18.73 -13.34
CA ASP A 288 -8.35 19.79 -12.59
C ASP A 288 -8.61 19.42 -11.12
N ALA A 289 -8.83 20.43 -10.28
CA ALA A 289 -9.23 20.24 -8.88
C ALA A 289 -10.55 19.46 -8.73
N VAL A 290 -11.48 19.61 -9.69
CA VAL A 290 -12.74 18.85 -9.72
C VAL A 290 -12.46 17.36 -9.90
N GLU A 291 -11.61 17.00 -10.85
CA GLU A 291 -11.21 15.61 -11.09
C GLU A 291 -10.39 15.05 -9.93
N ALA A 292 -9.56 15.88 -9.28
CA ALA A 292 -8.88 15.49 -8.04
C ALA A 292 -9.86 15.15 -6.90
N ARG A 293 -10.92 15.95 -6.69
CA ARG A 293 -11.97 15.62 -5.70
C ARG A 293 -12.71 14.34 -6.04
N LYS A 294 -13.10 14.16 -7.31
CA LYS A 294 -13.73 12.89 -7.77
C LYS A 294 -12.81 11.70 -7.49
N SER A 295 -11.52 11.84 -7.77
CA SER A 295 -10.53 10.80 -7.49
C SER A 295 -10.47 10.40 -6.02
N VAL A 296 -10.52 11.37 -5.09
CA VAL A 296 -10.56 11.09 -3.65
C VAL A 296 -11.82 10.31 -3.27
N VAL A 297 -12.99 10.68 -3.81
CA VAL A 297 -14.26 10.00 -3.52
C VAL A 297 -14.21 8.55 -4.02
N TYR A 298 -13.78 8.33 -5.27
CA TYR A 298 -13.65 6.97 -5.81
C TYR A 298 -12.62 6.15 -5.04
N ALA A 299 -11.45 6.71 -4.73
CA ALA A 299 -10.43 6.02 -3.95
C ALA A 299 -10.95 5.61 -2.56
N SER A 300 -11.66 6.52 -1.89
CA SER A 300 -12.25 6.25 -0.57
C SER A 300 -13.31 5.15 -0.64
N GLY A 301 -14.14 5.13 -1.69
CA GLY A 301 -15.11 4.06 -1.92
C GLY A 301 -14.44 2.70 -2.12
N PHE A 302 -13.42 2.62 -2.96
CA PHE A 302 -12.70 1.36 -3.21
C PHE A 302 -11.92 0.85 -2.00
N ILE A 303 -11.23 1.74 -1.29
CA ILE A 303 -10.47 1.38 -0.09
C ILE A 303 -11.43 0.96 1.03
N GLY A 304 -12.53 1.69 1.23
CA GLY A 304 -13.55 1.34 2.23
C GLY A 304 -14.18 -0.02 1.94
N TYR A 305 -14.51 -0.29 0.67
CA TYR A 305 -14.98 -1.61 0.25
C TYR A 305 -13.95 -2.71 0.51
N PHE A 306 -12.68 -2.47 0.22
CA PHE A 306 -11.61 -3.42 0.48
C PHE A 306 -11.45 -3.76 1.97
N PHE A 307 -11.56 -2.77 2.87
CA PHE A 307 -11.52 -3.03 4.31
C PHE A 307 -12.73 -3.84 4.81
N LEU A 308 -13.91 -3.65 4.21
CA LEU A 308 -15.07 -4.50 4.48
C LEU A 308 -14.82 -5.94 4.03
N LEU A 309 -14.19 -6.13 2.87
CA LEU A 309 -13.78 -7.47 2.42
C LEU A 309 -12.80 -8.12 3.39
N ILE A 310 -11.78 -7.39 3.86
CA ILE A 310 -10.83 -7.87 4.87
C ILE A 310 -11.52 -8.32 6.15
N CYS A 311 -12.59 -7.65 6.58
CA CYS A 311 -13.31 -8.03 7.79
C CYS A 311 -14.05 -9.38 7.63
N VAL A 312 -14.49 -9.70 6.42
CA VAL A 312 -15.18 -10.97 6.10
C VAL A 312 -14.18 -12.11 5.89
N LEU A 313 -12.98 -11.81 5.39
CA LEU A 313 -11.91 -12.76 5.08
C LEU A 313 -11.12 -13.18 6.33
#